data_AF-A0A7C5I2D3-F1
#
_entry.id   AF-A0A7C5I2D3-F1
#
_cell.length_a   1.000
_cell.length_b   1.000
_cell.length_c   1.000
_cell.angle_alpha   90.00
_cell.angle_beta   90.00
_cell.angle_gamma   90.00
#
_symmetry.space_group_name_H-M   'P 1'
#
loop_
_entity.id
_entity.type
_entity.pdbx_description
1 polymer ?
#
loop_
_entity_poly.entity_id
_entity_poly.type
_entity_poly.pdbx_seq_one_letter_code
_entity_poly.pdbx_strand_id
1 'polypeptide(L)' 'METIDPERIALWGTSLSGGHVITAAARDHRLACVVAQCPSVDGRAAAKHALETMGTNAVP' A
#
# COMPACT_ATOMS: atom_id res chain seq x y z
N MET A 1 23.40 -16.60 -12.74
CA MET A 1 22.51 -15.69 -12.00
C MET A 1 21.14 -15.80 -12.65
N GLU A 2 20.51 -16.97 -12.53
CA GLU A 2 19.37 -17.37 -13.38
C GLU A 2 18.42 -18.27 -12.57
N THR A 3 17.80 -17.67 -11.54
CA THR A 3 16.88 -18.37 -10.64
C THR A 3 15.57 -17.61 -10.39
N ILE A 4 15.37 -16.46 -11.05
CA ILE A 4 14.17 -15.64 -10.91
C ILE A 4 13.41 -15.65 -12.24
N ASP A 5 12.23 -16.25 -12.23
CA ASP A 5 11.29 -16.22 -13.36
C ASP A 5 10.55 -14.88 -13.37
N PRO A 6 10.75 -14.01 -14.38
CA PRO A 6 10.12 -12.70 -14.44
C PRO A 6 8.60 -12.77 -14.55
N GLU A 7 8.03 -13.89 -14.99
CA GLU A 7 6.59 -14.08 -15.12
C GLU A 7 5.93 -14.53 -13.80
N ARG A 8 6.72 -14.69 -12.72
CA ARG A 8 6.25 -15.11 -11.38
C ARG A 8 6.58 -14.09 -10.29
N ILE A 9 6.69 -12.82 -10.66
CA ILE A 9 6.94 -11.74 -9.70
C ILE A 9 5.62 -11.29 -9.04
N ALA A 10 5.64 -11.20 -7.72
CA ALA A 10 4.52 -10.71 -6.92
C ALA A 10 4.95 -9.52 -6.05
N LEU A 11 4.01 -8.62 -5.73
CA LEU A 11 4.23 -7.52 -4.79
C LEU A 11 3.53 -7.78 -3.46
N TRP A 12 4.16 -7.36 -2.37
CA TRP A 12 3.59 -7.36 -1.04
C TRP A 12 3.83 -6.01 -0.36
N GLY A 13 2.82 -5.50 0.36
CA GLY A 13 2.95 -4.24 1.10
C GLY A 13 1.97 -4.13 2.27
N THR A 14 2.33 -3.31 3.26
CA THR A 14 1.53 -3.02 4.47
C THR A 14 1.24 -1.52 4.60
N SER A 15 0.08 -1.13 5.12
CA SER A 15 -0.28 0.28 5.37
C SER A 15 -0.19 1.12 4.09
N LEU A 16 0.61 2.21 4.08
CA LEU A 16 0.88 3.02 2.89
C LEU A 16 1.45 2.19 1.74
N SER A 17 2.38 1.28 2.05
CA SER A 17 2.95 0.36 1.05
C SER A 17 1.87 -0.58 0.48
N GLY A 18 0.86 -0.95 1.28
CA GLY A 18 -0.31 -1.71 0.82
C GLY A 18 -1.09 -0.96 -0.27
N GLY A 19 -1.32 0.34 -0.09
CA GLY A 19 -1.92 1.18 -1.14
C GLY A 19 -1.00 1.36 -2.37
N HIS A 20 0.31 1.45 -2.13
CA HIS A 20 1.30 1.57 -3.19
C HIS A 20 1.33 0.34 -4.11
N VAL A 21 1.36 -0.89 -3.56
CA VAL A 21 1.37 -2.11 -4.37
C VAL A 21 0.07 -2.30 -5.17
N ILE A 22 -1.07 -1.85 -4.65
CA ILE A 22 -2.34 -1.81 -5.40
C ILE A 22 -2.20 -0.87 -6.61
N THR A 23 -1.66 0.33 -6.40
CA THR A 23 -1.47 1.31 -7.47
C THR A 23 -0.47 0.82 -8.53
N ALA A 24 0.59 0.13 -8.10
CA ALA A 24 1.55 -0.49 -9.00
C ALA A 24 0.91 -1.59 -9.86
N ALA A 25 0.09 -2.47 -9.26
CA ALA A 25 -0.65 -3.52 -9.98
C ALA A 25 -1.65 -3.00 -11.00
N ALA A 26 -2.26 -1.85 -10.71
CA ALA A 26 -3.15 -1.19 -11.67
C ALA A 26 -2.40 -0.65 -12.90
N ARG A 27 -1.07 -0.44 -12.80
CA ARG A 27 -0.22 0.09 -13.88
C ARG A 27 0.56 -1.01 -14.60
N ASP A 28 0.95 -2.05 -13.90
CA ASP A 28 1.72 -3.17 -14.44
C ASP A 28 0.97 -4.49 -14.28
N HIS A 29 0.39 -4.95 -15.39
CA HIS A 29 -0.37 -6.19 -15.47
C HIS A 29 0.50 -7.45 -15.62
N ARG A 30 1.84 -7.33 -15.66
CA ARG A 30 2.75 -8.48 -15.68
C ARG A 30 2.92 -9.12 -14.31
N LEU A 31 2.52 -8.42 -13.25
CA LEU A 31 2.61 -8.92 -11.89
C LEU A 31 1.67 -10.13 -11.72
N ALA A 32 2.22 -11.25 -11.27
CA ALA A 32 1.48 -12.49 -11.10
C ALA A 32 0.51 -12.43 -9.91
N CYS A 33 0.83 -11.61 -8.89
CA CYS A 33 0.03 -11.49 -7.66
C CYS A 33 0.36 -10.21 -6.89
N VAL A 34 -0.61 -9.69 -6.15
CA VAL A 34 -0.41 -8.64 -5.14
C VAL A 34 -1.08 -9.00 -3.83
N VAL A 35 -0.35 -8.80 -2.72
CA VAL A 35 -0.86 -8.94 -1.35
C VAL A 35 -0.75 -7.60 -0.63
N ALA A 36 -1.90 -7.01 -0.30
CA ALA A 36 -1.99 -5.70 0.34
C ALA A 36 -2.57 -5.84 1.76
N GLN A 37 -1.72 -5.68 2.78
CA GLN A 37 -2.08 -5.81 4.18
C GLN A 37 -2.49 -4.45 4.78
N CYS A 38 -3.66 -4.36 5.41
CA CYS A 38 -4.20 -3.11 5.98
C CYS A 38 -3.93 -1.88 5.09
N PRO A 39 -4.30 -1.93 3.80
CA PRO A 39 -3.81 -0.95 2.84
C PRO A 39 -4.44 0.43 3.07
N SER A 40 -3.63 1.48 2.97
CA SER A 40 -4.13 2.86 2.83
C SER A 40 -4.62 3.08 1.40
N VAL A 41 -5.91 2.84 1.16
CA VAL A 41 -6.54 2.98 -0.16
C VAL A 41 -6.93 4.42 -0.52
N ASP A 42 -7.03 5.30 0.47
CA ASP A 42 -7.22 6.74 0.29
C ASP A 42 -6.28 7.49 1.24
N GLY A 43 -5.18 8.00 0.68
CA GLY A 43 -4.18 8.75 1.46
C GLY A 43 -4.73 10.08 2.02
N ARG A 44 -5.73 10.70 1.37
CA ARG A 44 -6.34 11.95 1.86
C ARG A 44 -7.24 11.67 3.05
N ALA A 45 -8.07 10.64 2.96
CA ALA A 45 -8.90 10.21 4.09
C ALA A 45 -8.03 9.76 5.26
N ALA A 46 -6.97 8.99 5.01
CA ALA A 46 -6.02 8.57 6.04
C ALA A 46 -5.31 9.78 6.70
N ALA A 47 -4.83 10.75 5.92
CA ALA A 47 -4.20 11.95 6.44
C ALA A 47 -5.18 12.81 7.25
N LYS A 48 -6.41 12.99 6.77
CA LYS A 48 -7.48 13.68 7.50
C LYS A 48 -7.74 13.01 8.84
N HIS A 49 -7.92 11.69 8.85
CA HIS A 49 -8.16 10.93 10.07
C HIS A 49 -6.99 11.01 11.06
N ALA A 50 -5.76 10.97 10.55
CA ALA A 50 -4.56 11.15 11.38
C ALA A 50 -4.49 12.55 12.00
N LEU A 51 -4.82 13.60 11.25
CA LEU A 51 -4.89 14.97 11.75
C LEU A 51 -5.99 15.14 12.81
N GLU A 52 -7.18 14.56 12.60
CA GLU A 52 -8.26 14.57 13.58
C GLU A 52 -7.84 13.88 14.89
N THR A 53 -7.26 12.69 14.78
CA THR A 53 -6.83 11.89 15.94
C THR A 53 -5.67 12.55 16.69
N MET A 54 -4.74 13.20 15.97
CA MET A 54 -3.65 13.96 16.61
C MET A 54 -4.15 15.27 17.24
N GLY A 55 -5.14 15.93 16.64
CA GLY A 55 -5.78 17.13 17.19
C GLY A 55 -6.59 16.85 18.46
N THR A 56 -7.17 15.66 18.60
CA THR A 56 -7.88 15.25 19.83
C THR A 56 -6.96 14.81 20.97
N ASN A 57 -5.68 14.50 20.68
CA ASN A 57 -4.68 14.14 21.70
C ASN A 57 -3.82 15.33 22.17
N ALA A 58 -4.11 16.54 21.67
CA ALA A 58 -3.37 17.77 22.00
C ALA A 58 -4.09 18.68 23.01
N VAL A 59 -5.16 18.20 23.65
CA VAL A 59 -5.84 18.94 24.73
C VAL A 59 -5.53 18.21 26.05
N PRO A 60 -4.93 18.90 27.05
CA PRO A 60 -4.60 18.30 28.34
C PRO A 60 -5.82 17.84 29.14
#